data_AF-A0A7W0NQI1-F1
#
_entry.id   AF-A0A7W0NQI1-F1
#
_cell.length_a   1.000
_cell.length_b   1.000
_cell.length_c   1.000
_cell.angle_alpha   90.00
_cell.angle_beta   90.00
_cell.angle_gamma   90.00
#
_symmetry.space_group_name_H-M   'P 1'
#
loop_
_entity.id
_entity.type
_entity.pdbx_description
1 polymer ?
#
loop_
_entity_poly.entity_id
_entity_poly.type
_entity_poly.pdbx_seq_one_letter_code
_entity_poly.pdbx_strand_id
1 'polypeptide(L)'
;MTLALCLLSFGPAAAHDAAVSAIASLIDPAKLVTLRGDRAANRRVLKCVYWLNDARSRGIEPGAVIDEAQTLNQSAQQLRAPLVGAALLRNLDIAGKLGCLTSDNLDRMRHGKSPLISRGPYAGEPAEVDHIVPLAVEPALDREIANLELLPRTLNRRKGASMGARQRDYLEKFRRADLLQPVSGRSAPASNVGG
;
A
#
# COMPACT_ATOMS: atom_id res chain seq x y z
N MET A 1 0.14 47.41 6.41
CA MET A 1 0.35 46.35 7.42
C MET A 1 0.36 45.03 6.65
N THR A 2 1.53 44.62 6.16
CA THR A 2 1.67 43.44 5.29
C THR A 2 1.84 42.21 6.17
N LEU A 3 0.83 41.35 6.21
CA LEU A 3 0.86 40.09 6.93
C LEU A 3 1.79 39.13 6.17
N ALA A 4 3.03 38.95 6.66
CA ALA A 4 3.93 37.93 6.17
C ALA A 4 3.38 36.56 6.60
N LEU A 5 2.78 35.84 5.66
CA LEU A 5 2.36 34.46 5.85
C LEU A 5 3.63 33.58 5.88
N CYS A 6 4.19 33.37 7.07
CA CYS A 6 5.23 32.36 7.30
C CYS A 6 4.64 30.97 7.03
N LEU A 7 4.83 30.47 5.81
CA LEU A 7 4.68 29.04 5.52
C LEU A 7 5.75 28.29 6.31
N LEU A 8 5.36 27.65 7.40
CA LEU A 8 6.22 26.74 8.17
C LEU A 8 6.59 25.56 7.25
N SER A 9 7.71 25.69 6.55
CA SER A 9 8.35 24.57 5.87
C SER A 9 8.92 23.63 6.92
N PHE A 10 8.26 22.50 7.14
CA PHE A 10 8.76 21.43 8.00
C PHE A 10 10.13 20.97 7.51
N GLY A 11 11.13 20.98 8.42
CA GLY A 11 12.46 20.46 8.14
C GLY A 11 12.45 18.95 7.81
N PRO A 12 13.53 18.43 7.20
CA PRO A 12 13.61 17.05 6.74
C PRO A 12 13.35 16.02 7.85
N ALA A 13 13.85 16.23 9.07
CA ALA A 13 13.60 15.34 10.20
C ALA A 13 12.10 15.21 10.55
N ALA A 14 11.38 16.33 10.63
CA ALA A 14 9.94 16.30 10.93
C ALA A 14 9.12 15.64 9.81
N ALA A 15 9.55 15.80 8.55
CA ALA A 15 8.90 15.14 7.42
C ALA A 15 9.18 13.63 7.40
N HIS A 16 10.40 13.23 7.75
CA HIS A 16 10.77 11.84 7.95
C HIS A 16 9.89 11.17 9.00
N ASP A 17 9.80 11.75 10.20
CA ASP A 17 9.00 11.22 11.30
C ASP A 17 7.51 11.12 10.95
N ALA A 18 6.98 12.13 10.24
CA ALA A 18 5.60 12.12 9.77
C ALA A 18 5.34 10.99 8.76
N ALA A 19 6.25 10.77 7.81
CA ALA A 19 6.14 9.69 6.82
C ALA A 19 6.25 8.32 7.49
N VAL A 20 7.23 8.11 8.37
CA VAL A 20 7.42 6.87 9.14
C VAL A 20 6.17 6.54 9.95
N SER A 21 5.67 7.49 10.75
CA SER A 21 4.48 7.30 11.59
C SER A 21 3.22 6.98 10.77
N ALA A 22 3.02 7.73 9.67
CA ALA A 22 1.88 7.48 8.79
C ALA A 22 1.96 6.10 8.13
N ILE A 23 3.11 5.74 7.55
CA ILE A 23 3.30 4.45 6.86
C ILE A 23 3.20 3.30 7.85
N ALA A 24 3.80 3.41 9.04
CA ALA A 24 3.73 2.40 10.10
C ALA A 24 2.28 2.05 10.42
N SER A 25 1.44 3.08 10.61
CA SER A 25 -0.01 2.93 10.85
C SER A 25 -0.77 2.37 9.64
N LEU A 26 -0.36 2.73 8.41
CA LEU A 26 -1.00 2.29 7.19
C LEU A 26 -0.71 0.82 6.86
N ILE A 27 0.46 0.28 7.20
CA ILE A 27 0.84 -1.10 6.90
C ILE A 27 0.83 -2.04 8.10
N ASP A 28 0.48 -1.55 9.28
CA ASP A 28 0.32 -2.33 10.50
C ASP A 28 -0.62 -3.53 10.28
N PRO A 29 -0.13 -4.78 10.42
CA PRO A 29 -0.94 -5.97 10.21
C PRO A 29 -2.21 -6.02 11.07
N ALA A 30 -2.14 -5.57 12.32
CA ALA A 30 -3.30 -5.55 13.23
C ALA A 30 -4.37 -4.56 12.75
N LYS A 31 -3.96 -3.45 12.11
CA LYS A 31 -4.89 -2.50 11.50
C LYS A 31 -5.41 -2.96 10.14
N LEU A 32 -4.63 -3.73 9.38
CA LEU A 32 -5.07 -4.28 8.10
C LEU A 32 -6.19 -5.31 8.29
N VAL A 33 -6.08 -6.20 9.28
CA VAL A 33 -7.12 -7.22 9.53
C VAL A 33 -8.47 -6.63 9.97
N THR A 34 -8.48 -5.41 10.52
CA THR A 34 -9.70 -4.73 10.98
C THR A 34 -10.43 -3.98 9.88
N LEU A 35 -9.86 -3.87 8.67
CA LEU A 35 -10.54 -3.19 7.57
C LEU A 35 -11.85 -3.89 7.18
N ARG A 36 -12.81 -3.09 6.74
CA ARG A 36 -14.14 -3.53 6.30
C ARG A 36 -14.40 -3.08 4.87
N GLY A 37 -15.19 -3.87 4.15
CA GLY A 37 -15.49 -3.65 2.74
C GLY A 37 -14.44 -4.27 1.81
N ASP A 38 -14.83 -4.40 0.54
CA ASP A 38 -13.99 -5.03 -0.48
C ASP A 38 -12.79 -4.15 -0.81
N ARG A 39 -11.63 -4.79 -0.99
CA ARG A 39 -10.38 -4.12 -1.44
C ARG A 39 -9.99 -2.94 -0.54
N ALA A 40 -10.34 -3.02 0.75
CA ALA A 40 -10.20 -1.91 1.69
C ALA A 40 -8.74 -1.45 1.90
N ALA A 41 -7.77 -2.31 1.63
CA ALA A 41 -6.34 -1.99 1.70
C ALA A 41 -5.85 -1.10 0.54
N ASN A 42 -6.58 -1.00 -0.58
CA ASN A 42 -6.19 -0.19 -1.74
C ASN A 42 -5.94 1.27 -1.39
N ARG A 43 -6.81 1.86 -0.56
CA ARG A 43 -6.67 3.25 -0.10
C ARG A 43 -5.38 3.47 0.70
N ARG A 44 -4.90 2.44 1.41
CA ARG A 44 -3.67 2.52 2.21
C ARG A 44 -2.45 2.58 1.30
N VAL A 45 -2.41 1.75 0.25
CA VAL A 45 -1.33 1.79 -0.76
C VAL A 45 -1.19 3.18 -1.39
N LEU A 46 -2.30 3.80 -1.80
CA LEU A 46 -2.29 5.16 -2.36
C LEU A 46 -1.70 6.19 -1.38
N LYS A 47 -2.10 6.13 -0.11
CA LYS A 47 -1.57 7.00 0.94
C LYS A 47 -0.07 6.73 1.20
N CYS A 48 0.37 5.48 1.19
CA CYS A 48 1.79 5.13 1.29
C CYS A 48 2.58 5.74 0.13
N VAL A 49 2.10 5.64 -1.12
CA VAL A 49 2.77 6.27 -2.28
C VAL A 49 2.89 7.79 -2.11
N TYR A 50 1.86 8.46 -1.60
CA TYR A 50 1.92 9.88 -1.25
C TYR A 50 3.06 10.17 -0.25
N TRP A 51 3.08 9.47 0.89
CA TRP A 51 4.07 9.73 1.95
C TRP A 51 5.50 9.41 1.50
N LEU A 52 5.69 8.33 0.76
CA LEU A 52 7.00 7.99 0.19
C LEU A 52 7.48 9.02 -0.83
N ASN A 53 6.57 9.57 -1.64
CA ASN A 53 6.93 10.62 -2.58
C ASN A 53 7.24 11.95 -1.86
N ASP A 54 6.45 12.34 -0.85
CA ASP A 54 6.71 13.54 -0.04
C ASP A 54 8.09 13.43 0.65
N ALA A 55 8.39 12.30 1.28
CA ALA A 55 9.71 12.03 1.86
C ALA A 55 10.82 12.14 0.80
N ARG A 56 10.69 11.44 -0.33
CA ARG A 56 11.67 11.49 -1.43
C ARG A 56 11.91 12.91 -1.95
N SER A 57 10.85 13.72 -2.06
CA SER A 57 10.97 15.11 -2.54
C SER A 57 11.80 16.01 -1.60
N ARG A 58 12.02 15.56 -0.36
CA ARG A 58 12.83 16.23 0.67
C ARG A 58 14.21 15.57 0.85
N GLY A 59 14.61 14.70 -0.07
CA GLY A 59 15.91 14.02 -0.04
C GLY A 59 15.98 12.83 0.91
N ILE A 60 14.83 12.30 1.37
CA ILE A 60 14.77 11.14 2.26
C ILE A 60 14.57 9.87 1.42
N GLU A 61 15.40 8.85 1.66
CA GLU A 61 15.30 7.58 0.93
C GLU A 61 14.04 6.78 1.31
N PRO A 62 13.14 6.47 0.36
CA PRO A 62 11.89 5.75 0.63
C PRO A 62 12.08 4.39 1.30
N GLY A 63 13.17 3.68 1.00
CA GLY A 63 13.47 2.38 1.62
C GLY A 63 13.66 2.51 3.13
N ALA A 64 14.46 3.49 3.57
CA ALA A 64 14.71 3.74 4.99
C ALA A 64 13.42 4.07 5.75
N VAL A 65 12.54 4.90 5.15
CA VAL A 65 11.22 5.21 5.73
C VAL A 65 10.38 3.96 5.94
N ILE A 66 10.42 3.01 4.99
CA ILE A 66 9.67 1.75 5.10
C ILE A 66 10.26 0.87 6.21
N ASP A 67 11.58 0.71 6.26
CA ASP A 67 12.26 -0.13 7.24
C ASP A 67 12.00 0.38 8.67
N GLU A 68 12.05 1.70 8.86
CA GLU A 68 11.72 2.34 10.13
C GLU A 68 10.22 2.22 10.46
N ALA A 69 9.34 2.37 9.47
CA ALA A 69 7.91 2.17 9.67
C ALA A 69 7.55 0.73 10.09
N GLN A 70 8.25 -0.26 9.52
CA GLN A 70 8.10 -1.67 9.87
C GLN A 70 8.69 -1.97 11.26
N THR A 71 9.75 -1.28 11.65
CA THR A 71 10.28 -1.36 13.02
C THR A 71 9.28 -0.76 14.01
N LEU A 72 8.74 0.42 13.71
CA LEU A 72 7.80 1.15 14.56
C LEU A 72 6.49 0.38 14.81
N ASN A 73 5.96 -0.32 13.80
CA ASN A 73 4.76 -1.16 13.97
C ASN A 73 5.08 -2.63 14.31
N GLN A 74 6.34 -2.93 14.64
CA GLN A 74 6.80 -4.27 15.07
C GLN A 74 6.60 -5.37 14.01
N SER A 75 6.48 -5.00 12.73
CA SER A 75 6.35 -5.97 11.62
C SER A 75 7.68 -6.34 10.97
N ALA A 76 8.78 -5.64 11.25
CA ALA A 76 10.08 -5.83 10.59
C ALA A 76 10.62 -7.28 10.65
N GLN A 77 10.34 -8.01 11.72
CA GLN A 77 10.81 -9.40 11.90
C GLN A 77 9.88 -10.45 11.26
N GLN A 78 8.74 -10.03 10.69
CA GLN A 78 7.81 -10.94 10.06
C GLN A 78 8.30 -11.31 8.66
N LEU A 79 8.10 -12.57 8.24
CA LEU A 79 8.53 -13.06 6.93
C LEU A 79 7.95 -12.26 5.74
N ARG A 80 6.81 -11.58 5.95
CA ARG A 80 6.18 -10.71 4.95
C ARG A 80 6.88 -9.36 4.74
N ALA A 81 7.68 -8.89 5.70
CA ALA A 81 8.17 -7.51 5.72
C ALA A 81 8.92 -7.12 4.44
N PRO A 82 9.84 -7.95 3.89
CA PRO A 82 10.51 -7.64 2.63
C PRO A 82 9.54 -7.54 1.43
N LEU A 83 8.48 -8.36 1.42
CA LEU A 83 7.47 -8.35 0.35
C LEU A 83 6.59 -7.09 0.40
N VAL A 84 6.25 -6.63 1.61
CA VAL A 84 5.53 -5.37 1.81
C VAL A 84 6.40 -4.20 1.33
N GLY A 85 7.68 -4.14 1.72
CA GLY A 85 8.59 -3.08 1.27
C GLY A 85 8.78 -3.06 -0.24
N ALA A 86 9.01 -4.23 -0.85
CA ALA A 86 9.10 -4.38 -2.30
C ALA A 86 7.79 -3.95 -3.00
N ALA A 87 6.62 -4.20 -2.41
CA ALA A 87 5.35 -3.73 -2.95
C ALA A 87 5.20 -2.22 -2.91
N LEU A 88 5.55 -1.57 -1.79
CA LEU A 88 5.46 -0.12 -1.68
C LEU A 88 6.41 0.60 -2.66
N LEU A 89 7.66 0.14 -2.76
CA LEU A 89 8.63 0.70 -3.71
C LEU A 89 8.20 0.50 -5.15
N ARG A 90 7.69 -0.68 -5.50
CA ARG A 90 7.13 -0.96 -6.84
C ARG A 90 5.96 -0.04 -7.16
N ASN A 91 5.06 0.21 -6.21
CA ASN A 91 3.94 1.13 -6.41
C ASN A 91 4.41 2.59 -6.60
N LEU A 92 5.42 3.04 -5.85
CA LEU A 92 6.03 4.35 -6.04
C LEU A 92 6.67 4.50 -7.43
N ASP A 93 7.39 3.47 -7.89
CA ASP A 93 7.99 3.42 -9.23
C ASP A 93 6.93 3.44 -10.33
N ILE A 94 5.89 2.60 -10.23
CA ILE A 94 4.77 2.58 -11.18
C ILE A 94 4.09 3.96 -11.23
N ALA A 95 3.82 4.57 -10.08
CA ALA A 95 3.23 5.91 -10.03
C ALA A 95 4.10 6.95 -10.75
N GLY A 96 5.43 6.88 -10.60
CA GLY A 96 6.36 7.75 -11.32
C GLY A 96 6.33 7.53 -12.84
N LYS A 97 6.34 6.26 -13.28
CA LYS A 97 6.30 5.88 -14.70
C LYS A 97 4.99 6.29 -15.39
N LEU A 98 3.87 6.19 -14.68
CA LEU A 98 2.54 6.62 -15.16
C LEU A 98 2.32 8.15 -15.06
N GLY A 99 3.25 8.89 -14.46
CA GLY A 99 3.09 10.34 -14.25
C GLY A 99 2.02 10.68 -13.21
N CYS A 100 1.78 9.80 -12.24
CA CYS A 100 0.82 9.99 -11.16
C CYS A 100 1.36 10.85 -10.00
N LEU A 101 2.58 11.38 -10.08
CA LEU A 101 3.24 12.11 -8.97
C LEU A 101 3.18 13.63 -9.15
N THR A 102 2.12 14.14 -9.78
CA THR A 102 1.80 15.57 -9.88
C THR A 102 1.15 16.08 -8.60
N SER A 103 1.14 17.39 -8.35
CA SER A 103 0.50 18.01 -7.18
C SER A 103 -0.94 17.53 -6.99
N ASP A 104 -1.74 17.57 -8.05
CA ASP A 104 -3.17 17.22 -8.01
C ASP A 104 -3.39 15.75 -7.69
N ASN A 105 -2.54 14.89 -8.24
CA ASN A 105 -2.59 13.46 -7.95
C ASN A 105 -2.08 13.14 -6.54
N LEU A 106 -1.08 13.87 -6.04
CA LEU A 106 -0.62 13.72 -4.66
C LEU A 106 -1.72 14.13 -3.67
N ASP A 107 -2.46 15.22 -3.93
CA ASP A 107 -3.61 15.59 -3.09
C ASP A 107 -4.70 14.49 -3.10
N ARG A 108 -4.99 13.90 -4.27
CA ARG A 108 -5.91 12.74 -4.36
C ARG A 108 -5.41 11.55 -3.53
N MET A 109 -4.14 11.18 -3.69
CA MET A 109 -3.55 10.02 -3.04
C MET A 109 -3.40 10.19 -1.53
N ARG A 110 -3.15 11.41 -1.05
CA ARG A 110 -3.19 11.76 0.39
C ARG A 110 -4.53 11.38 1.03
N HIS A 111 -5.61 11.51 0.28
CA HIS A 111 -6.96 11.13 0.68
C HIS A 111 -7.35 9.69 0.30
N GLY A 112 -6.42 8.90 -0.24
CA GLY A 112 -6.65 7.53 -0.68
C GLY A 112 -7.51 7.42 -1.94
N LYS A 113 -7.55 8.46 -2.77
CA LYS A 113 -8.27 8.50 -4.05
C LYS A 113 -7.31 8.20 -5.20
N SER A 114 -7.80 7.50 -6.23
CA SER A 114 -6.99 7.16 -7.40
C SER A 114 -6.45 8.41 -8.11
N PRO A 115 -5.16 8.41 -8.49
CA PRO A 115 -4.60 9.45 -9.34
C PRO A 115 -5.02 9.24 -10.81
N LEU A 116 -4.89 10.30 -11.62
CA LEU A 116 -5.02 10.27 -13.07
C LEU A 116 -3.65 10.11 -13.73
N ILE A 117 -3.55 9.17 -14.66
CA ILE A 117 -2.33 8.90 -15.43
C ILE A 117 -2.10 10.07 -16.38
N SER A 118 -0.86 10.58 -16.42
CA SER A 118 -0.47 11.69 -17.30
C SER A 118 0.56 11.29 -18.36
N ARG A 119 1.11 10.07 -18.29
CA ARG A 119 2.16 9.59 -19.21
C ARG A 119 1.79 8.25 -19.83
N GLY A 120 2.18 8.09 -21.10
CA GLY A 120 2.05 6.84 -21.84
C GLY A 120 0.65 6.59 -22.42
N PRO A 121 0.39 5.38 -22.91
CA PRO A 121 -0.80 5.06 -23.71
C PRO A 121 -2.12 5.04 -22.90
N TYR A 122 -2.04 5.18 -21.57
CA TYR A 122 -3.19 5.19 -20.67
C TYR A 122 -3.45 6.60 -20.08
N ALA A 123 -2.84 7.65 -20.64
CA ALA A 123 -3.04 9.01 -20.17
C ALA A 123 -4.54 9.38 -20.16
N GLY A 124 -4.98 10.05 -19.09
CA GLY A 124 -6.38 10.38 -18.83
C GLY A 124 -7.16 9.30 -18.06
N GLU A 125 -6.68 8.06 -18.00
CA GLU A 125 -7.30 7.03 -17.16
C GLU A 125 -6.90 7.16 -15.69
N PRO A 126 -7.73 6.71 -14.74
CA PRO A 126 -7.28 6.54 -13.37
C PRO A 126 -6.34 5.33 -13.25
N ALA A 127 -5.31 5.47 -12.42
CA ALA A 127 -4.55 4.32 -11.93
C ALA A 127 -5.25 3.74 -10.70
N GLU A 128 -5.67 2.48 -10.78
CA GLU A 128 -6.34 1.76 -9.70
C GLU A 128 -5.34 0.85 -9.01
N VAL A 129 -5.59 0.53 -7.74
CA VAL A 129 -4.83 -0.51 -7.04
C VAL A 129 -5.59 -1.83 -7.20
N ASP A 130 -4.91 -2.91 -7.55
CA ASP A 130 -5.51 -4.24 -7.65
C ASP A 130 -4.53 -5.32 -7.20
N HIS A 131 -5.05 -6.52 -7.01
CA HIS A 131 -4.32 -7.65 -6.49
C HIS A 131 -3.46 -8.31 -7.57
N ILE A 132 -2.20 -8.64 -7.28
CA ILE A 132 -1.31 -9.38 -8.18
C ILE A 132 -1.89 -10.78 -8.38
N VAL A 133 -2.01 -11.54 -7.29
CA VAL A 133 -2.74 -12.81 -7.21
C VAL A 133 -4.23 -12.49 -7.05
N PRO A 134 -5.09 -12.94 -7.97
CA PRO A 134 -6.52 -12.67 -7.90
C PRO A 134 -7.18 -13.24 -6.64
N LEU A 135 -8.12 -12.50 -6.05
CA LEU A 135 -8.87 -12.96 -4.87
C LEU A 135 -9.78 -14.17 -5.14
N ALA A 136 -10.16 -14.39 -6.39
CA ALA A 136 -10.89 -15.60 -6.78
C ALA A 136 -10.04 -16.87 -6.63
N VAL A 137 -8.71 -16.72 -6.58
CA VAL A 137 -7.76 -17.83 -6.38
C VAL A 137 -7.36 -17.93 -4.92
N GLU A 138 -7.09 -16.80 -4.27
CA GLU A 138 -6.65 -16.77 -2.86
C GLU A 138 -7.29 -15.59 -2.10
N PRO A 139 -8.46 -15.80 -1.49
CA PRO A 139 -9.17 -14.76 -0.74
C PRO A 139 -8.42 -14.26 0.50
N ALA A 140 -7.50 -15.05 1.08
CA ALA A 140 -6.75 -14.64 2.26
C ALA A 140 -5.89 -13.37 2.01
N LEU A 141 -5.57 -13.09 0.74
CA LEU A 141 -4.74 -11.96 0.33
C LEU A 141 -5.51 -10.64 0.10
N ASP A 142 -6.81 -10.56 0.41
CA ASP A 142 -7.62 -9.34 0.18
C ASP A 142 -6.99 -8.06 0.74
N ARG A 143 -6.36 -8.16 1.91
CA ARG A 143 -5.83 -7.02 2.67
C ARG A 143 -4.30 -6.98 2.71
N GLU A 144 -3.65 -7.87 1.97
CA GLU A 144 -2.22 -8.02 2.01
C GLU A 144 -1.54 -6.99 1.10
N ILE A 145 -0.87 -6.00 1.70
CA ILE A 145 -0.19 -4.91 0.98
C ILE A 145 0.83 -5.48 -0.01
N ALA A 146 1.50 -6.57 0.32
CA ALA A 146 2.46 -7.23 -0.57
C ALA A 146 1.83 -7.68 -1.90
N ASN A 147 0.52 -7.99 -1.90
CA ASN A 147 -0.24 -8.43 -3.06
C ASN A 147 -0.83 -7.28 -3.87
N LEU A 148 -0.58 -6.01 -3.53
CA LEU A 148 -1.22 -4.87 -4.21
C LEU A 148 -0.29 -4.16 -5.19
N GLU A 149 -0.84 -3.73 -6.31
CA GLU A 149 -0.13 -2.92 -7.31
C GLU A 149 -1.04 -1.89 -7.99
N LEU A 150 -0.46 -0.74 -8.32
CA LEU A 150 -1.04 0.26 -9.20
C LEU A 150 -1.05 -0.23 -10.64
N LEU A 151 -2.14 0.02 -11.34
CA LEU A 151 -2.26 -0.27 -12.76
C LEU A 151 -3.32 0.61 -13.43
N PRO A 152 -3.17 0.89 -14.74
CA PRO A 152 -4.21 1.52 -15.52
C PRO A 152 -5.51 0.72 -15.49
N ARG A 153 -6.65 1.41 -15.36
CA ARG A 153 -7.98 0.78 -15.33
C ARG A 153 -8.21 -0.18 -16.50
N THR A 154 -7.88 0.22 -17.73
CA THR A 154 -8.11 -0.63 -18.90
C THR A 154 -7.24 -1.89 -18.87
N LEU A 155 -6.01 -1.79 -18.36
CA LEU A 155 -5.16 -2.95 -18.14
C LEU A 155 -5.72 -3.86 -17.04
N ASN A 156 -6.27 -3.27 -15.98
CA ASN A 156 -6.88 -4.00 -14.86
C ASN A 156 -8.03 -4.89 -15.32
N ARG A 157 -8.94 -4.30 -16.09
CA ARG A 157 -10.08 -5.02 -16.67
C ARG A 157 -9.66 -6.16 -17.59
N ARG A 158 -8.59 -5.97 -18.37
CA ARG A 158 -8.05 -6.99 -19.28
C ARG A 158 -7.37 -8.15 -18.54
N LYS A 159 -6.68 -7.89 -17.44
CA LYS A 159 -5.99 -8.92 -16.64
C LYS A 159 -6.97 -9.95 -16.08
N GLY A 160 -8.09 -9.48 -15.52
CA GLY A 160 -9.10 -10.35 -14.88
C GLY A 160 -8.49 -11.27 -13.81
N ALA A 161 -9.05 -12.47 -13.67
CA ALA A 161 -8.60 -13.48 -12.70
C ALA A 161 -7.49 -14.43 -13.23
N SER A 162 -6.75 -14.02 -14.26
CA SER A 162 -5.79 -14.89 -14.94
C SER A 162 -4.53 -15.16 -14.10
N MET A 163 -4.15 -16.44 -13.98
CA MET A 163 -2.94 -16.89 -13.26
C MET A 163 -1.78 -17.14 -14.23
N GLY A 164 -1.10 -16.08 -14.67
CA GLY A 164 0.13 -16.15 -15.45
C GLY A 164 1.37 -16.50 -14.60
N ALA A 165 2.53 -16.61 -15.25
CA ALA A 165 3.79 -16.98 -14.59
C ALA A 165 4.12 -16.05 -13.42
N ARG A 166 3.93 -14.74 -13.58
CA ARG A 166 4.14 -13.74 -12.52
C ARG A 166 3.22 -13.97 -11.33
N GLN A 167 1.93 -14.22 -11.54
CA GLN A 167 0.99 -14.45 -10.45
C GLN A 167 1.32 -15.74 -9.68
N ARG A 168 1.74 -16.79 -10.38
CA ARG A 168 2.17 -18.05 -9.74
C ARG A 168 3.43 -17.87 -8.90
N ASP A 169 4.40 -17.11 -9.40
CA ASP A 169 5.62 -16.76 -8.65
C ASP A 169 5.29 -15.96 -7.38
N TYR A 170 4.41 -14.96 -7.46
CA TYR A 170 3.96 -14.23 -6.27
C TYR A 170 3.20 -15.10 -5.28
N LEU A 171 2.31 -15.97 -5.75
CA LEU A 171 1.60 -16.90 -4.88
C LEU A 171 2.58 -17.79 -4.11
N GLU A 172 3.61 -18.29 -4.77
CA GLU A 172 4.66 -19.09 -4.13
C GLU A 172 5.47 -18.29 -3.10
N LYS A 173 5.82 -17.04 -3.40
CA LYS A 173 6.45 -16.13 -2.43
C LYS A 173 5.56 -15.90 -1.21
N PHE A 174 4.26 -15.75 -1.41
CA PHE A 174 3.30 -15.60 -0.31
C PHE A 174 3.18 -16.87 0.55
N ARG A 175 3.27 -18.08 -0.06
CA ARG A 175 3.35 -19.33 0.73
C ARG A 175 4.55 -19.35 1.65
N ARG A 176 5.73 -19.01 1.12
CA ARG A 176 6.98 -19.00 1.88
C ARG A 176 7.02 -17.94 2.98
N ALA A 177 6.24 -16.87 2.82
CA ALA A 177 6.09 -15.82 3.81
C ALA A 177 4.95 -16.08 4.82
N ASP A 178 4.34 -17.26 4.79
CA ASP A 178 3.23 -17.67 5.66
C ASP A 178 1.98 -16.76 5.55
N LEU A 179 1.80 -16.12 4.39
CA LEU A 179 0.70 -15.18 4.13
C LEU A 179 -0.61 -15.86 3.71
N LEU A 180 -0.61 -17.18 3.55
CA LEU A 180 -1.77 -17.95 3.12
C LEU A 180 -2.51 -18.64 4.28
N GLN A 181 -1.96 -18.59 5.49
CA GLN A 181 -2.66 -19.15 6.65
C GLN A 181 -3.90 -18.29 6.93
N PRO A 182 -5.05 -18.90 7.23
CA PRO A 182 -6.15 -18.14 7.83
C PRO A 182 -5.64 -17.48 9.11
N VAL A 183 -6.08 -16.26 9.39
CA VAL A 183 -5.81 -15.59 10.67
C VAL A 183 -6.43 -16.44 11.78
N SER A 184 -5.65 -17.37 12.33
CA SER A 184 -6.03 -18.25 13.43
C SER A 184 -6.14 -17.42 14.69
N GLY A 185 -7.34 -16.89 14.93
CA GLY A 185 -7.64 -16.01 16.06
C GLY A 185 -9.11 -15.63 16.22
N ARG A 186 -10.04 -16.42 15.66
CA ARG A 186 -11.45 -16.31 16.02
C ARG A 186 -11.80 -17.53 16.89
N SER A 187 -11.52 -17.44 18.19
CA SER A 187 -12.15 -18.33 19.16
C SER A 187 -13.65 -18.20 18.95
N ALA A 188 -14.32 -19.32 18.66
CA ALA A 188 -15.77 -19.38 18.69
C ALA A 188 -16.25 -18.85 20.05
N PRO A 189 -17.36 -18.10 20.14
CA PRO A 189 -17.95 -17.80 21.44
C PRO A 189 -18.23 -19.13 22.12
N ALA A 190 -17.71 -19.29 23.35
CA ALA A 190 -17.98 -20.46 24.16
C ALA A 190 -19.49 -20.70 24.18
N SER A 191 -19.91 -21.83 23.65
CA SER A 191 -21.27 -22.33 23.78
C SER A 191 -21.51 -22.48 25.28
N ASN A 192 -22.32 -21.57 25.82
CA ASN A 192 -22.84 -21.67 27.17
C ASN A 192 -23.82 -22.85 27.18
N VAL A 193 -23.30 -24.04 27.49
CA VAL A 193 -24.14 -25.19 27.80
C VAL A 193 -24.44 -25.09 29.29
N GLY A 194 -25.64 -24.62 29.58
CA GLY A 194 -26.23 -24.75 30.91
C GLY A 194 -26.44 -26.21 31.25
N GLY A 195 -26.14 -26.53 32.51
CA GLY A 195 -26.33 -27.81 33.18
C GLY A 195 -25.87 -27.67 34.62
#